data_AF-A0BQ07-F1
#
_entry.id   AF-A0BQ07-F1
#
_cell.length_a   1.000
_cell.length_b   1.000
_cell.length_c   1.000
_cell.angle_alpha   90.00
_cell.angle_beta   90.00
_cell.angle_gamma   90.00
#
_symmetry.space_group_name_H-M   'P 1'
#
loop_
_entity.id
_entity.type
_entity.pdbx_description
1 polymer ?
#
loop_
_entity_poly.entity_id
_entity_poly.type
_entity_poly.pdbx_seq_one_letter_code
_entity_poly.pdbx_strand_id
1 'polypeptide(L)'
;MSNAKSDGENPKYMMGDEPVRFQNYVGGQDEQQVPQQDQNLEYYNEYLRLYIANVVLTNQLKELLNEKNELVNKLNKLERRNQELNSNVEETGEERKKRLRRPAQEIERHFTCPVENCQKKYGAEGSLNQHIKLKHPELVKDRAFYKSNEQSQQQGEPESLSDPKEEQN
;
A
#
# COMPACT_ATOMS: atom_id res chain seq x y z
N MET A 1 -11.74 -2.76 58.77
CA MET A 1 -12.08 -2.46 57.36
C MET A 1 -12.59 -3.74 56.76
N SER A 2 -13.88 -3.74 56.42
CA SER A 2 -14.75 -4.91 56.26
C SER A 2 -14.69 -5.48 54.85
N ASN A 3 -14.48 -6.79 54.74
CA ASN A 3 -14.68 -7.55 53.50
C ASN A 3 -16.18 -7.71 53.21
N ALA A 4 -16.61 -7.35 52.00
CA ALA A 4 -17.96 -7.63 51.50
C ALA A 4 -17.86 -8.56 50.27
N LYS A 5 -18.46 -9.74 50.41
CA LYS A 5 -18.74 -10.71 49.36
C LYS A 5 -19.76 -10.10 48.39
N SER A 6 -19.54 -10.25 47.08
CA SER A 6 -20.57 -10.00 46.08
C SER A 6 -21.03 -11.36 45.54
N ASP A 7 -22.20 -11.77 46.01
CA ASP A 7 -22.92 -12.93 45.50
C ASP A 7 -23.49 -12.57 44.13
N GLY A 8 -23.18 -13.40 43.13
CA GLY A 8 -23.68 -13.27 41.78
C GLY A 8 -25.13 -13.72 41.69
N GLU A 9 -26.03 -12.76 41.48
CA GLU A 9 -27.41 -13.04 41.08
C GLU A 9 -27.48 -13.19 39.56
N ASN A 10 -27.84 -14.41 39.12
CA ASN A 10 -28.09 -14.78 37.75
C ASN A 10 -29.49 -14.29 37.32
N PRO A 11 -29.64 -13.45 36.28
CA PRO A 11 -30.95 -13.04 35.81
C PRO A 11 -31.65 -14.20 35.10
N LYS A 12 -32.68 -14.70 35.77
CA LYS A 12 -33.69 -15.66 35.32
C LYS A 12 -34.40 -15.10 34.08
N TYR A 13 -34.07 -15.61 32.89
CA TYR A 13 -34.82 -15.32 31.66
C TYR A 13 -36.27 -15.79 31.81
N MET A 14 -37.17 -14.82 31.96
CA MET A 14 -38.61 -15.01 31.89
C MET A 14 -38.99 -15.20 30.42
N MET A 15 -39.31 -16.42 30.01
CA MET A 15 -40.05 -16.66 28.76
C MET A 15 -41.49 -16.26 29.02
N GLY A 16 -41.82 -15.02 28.72
CA GLY A 16 -43.17 -14.50 28.77
C GLY A 16 -43.28 -13.34 27.82
N ASP A 17 -43.58 -13.64 26.56
CA ASP A 17 -44.18 -12.69 25.63
C ASP A 17 -45.20 -13.43 24.76
N GLU A 18 -46.44 -12.97 24.89
CA GLU A 18 -47.63 -13.44 24.19
C GLU A 18 -47.45 -13.37 22.65
N PRO A 19 -48.11 -14.25 21.88
CA PRO A 19 -48.12 -14.10 20.43
C PRO A 19 -48.84 -12.80 20.07
N VAL A 20 -48.09 -11.83 19.54
CA VAL A 20 -48.61 -10.58 19.01
C VAL A 20 -49.65 -10.88 17.92
N ARG A 21 -50.92 -10.73 18.28
CA ARG A 21 -52.06 -10.82 17.37
C ARG A 21 -52.00 -9.64 16.43
N PHE A 22 -51.53 -9.87 15.20
CA PHE A 22 -51.54 -8.87 14.14
C PHE A 22 -52.99 -8.53 13.78
N GLN A 23 -53.49 -7.40 14.28
CA GLN A 23 -54.76 -6.83 13.85
C GLN A 23 -54.56 -6.17 12.49
N ASN A 24 -55.24 -6.69 11.46
CA ASN A 24 -55.66 -5.87 10.32
C ASN A 24 -57.04 -6.37 9.86
N TYR A 25 -58.00 -5.45 9.85
CA TYR A 25 -59.37 -5.69 9.41
C TYR A 25 -59.75 -4.65 8.36
N VAL A 26 -59.89 -5.07 7.10
CA VAL A 26 -60.83 -4.58 6.06
C VAL A 26 -60.75 -5.65 4.95
N GLY A 27 -61.77 -6.43 4.60
CA GLY A 27 -63.13 -6.08 4.21
C GLY A 27 -63.30 -6.50 2.74
N GLY A 28 -63.97 -7.63 2.47
CA GLY A 28 -64.26 -8.11 1.12
C GLY A 28 -64.51 -9.61 1.07
N GLN A 29 -65.76 -9.98 0.83
CA GLN A 29 -66.26 -11.37 0.78
C GLN A 29 -65.80 -12.04 -0.52
N ASP A 30 -65.00 -13.10 -0.40
CA ASP A 30 -65.03 -14.31 -1.25
C ASP A 30 -64.14 -15.36 -0.56
N GLU A 31 -64.75 -16.06 0.40
CA GLU A 31 -64.11 -17.13 1.18
C GLU A 31 -64.02 -18.40 0.32
N GLN A 32 -63.09 -18.42 -0.64
CA GLN A 32 -62.57 -19.69 -1.15
C GLN A 32 -61.68 -20.27 -0.06
N GLN A 33 -62.28 -21.12 0.77
CA GLN A 33 -61.58 -21.86 1.83
C GLN A 33 -60.49 -22.74 1.19
N VAL A 34 -59.25 -22.27 1.24
CA VAL A 34 -58.08 -23.07 0.90
C VAL A 34 -58.02 -24.24 1.90
N PRO A 35 -57.91 -25.51 1.44
CA PRO A 35 -57.94 -26.67 2.32
C PRO A 35 -56.95 -26.56 3.46
N GLN A 36 -57.39 -26.83 4.69
CA GLN A 36 -56.61 -26.69 5.93
C GLN A 36 -55.29 -27.51 5.95
N GLN A 37 -55.16 -28.49 5.06
CA GLN A 37 -53.93 -29.27 4.85
C GLN A 37 -52.85 -28.48 4.10
N ASP A 38 -53.24 -27.61 3.16
CA ASP A 38 -52.30 -26.79 2.37
C ASP A 38 -51.65 -25.69 3.23
N GLN A 39 -52.40 -25.10 4.18
CA GLN A 39 -51.86 -24.09 5.10
C GLN A 39 -50.78 -24.65 6.04
N ASN A 40 -50.91 -25.91 6.49
CA ASN A 40 -49.92 -26.55 7.35
C ASN A 40 -48.63 -26.89 6.58
N LEU A 41 -48.79 -27.27 5.30
CA LEU A 41 -47.66 -27.49 4.40
C LEU A 41 -46.94 -26.17 4.07
N GLU A 42 -47.67 -25.08 3.84
CA GLU A 42 -47.11 -23.74 3.64
C GLU A 42 -46.33 -23.24 4.86
N TYR A 43 -46.88 -23.42 6.07
CA TYR A 43 -46.18 -23.07 7.31
C TYR A 43 -44.88 -23.85 7.45
N TYR A 44 -44.91 -25.15 7.20
CA TYR A 44 -43.72 -26.00 7.27
C TYR A 44 -42.67 -25.58 6.23
N ASN A 45 -43.10 -25.27 5.00
CA ASN A 45 -42.21 -24.79 3.94
C ASN A 45 -41.54 -23.46 4.30
N GLU A 46 -42.31 -22.51 4.86
CA GLU A 46 -41.75 -21.22 5.29
C GLU A 46 -40.82 -21.37 6.50
N TYR A 47 -41.15 -22.25 7.45
CA TYR A 47 -40.25 -22.62 8.55
C TYR A 47 -38.91 -23.15 8.02
N LEU A 48 -38.93 -24.09 7.05
CA LEU A 48 -37.72 -24.63 6.44
C LEU A 48 -36.92 -23.54 5.74
N ARG A 49 -37.59 -22.65 5.00
CA ARG A 49 -36.93 -21.52 4.33
C ARG A 49 -36.21 -20.61 5.30
N LEU A 50 -36.88 -20.21 6.39
CA LEU A 50 -36.30 -19.37 7.44
C LEU A 50 -35.17 -20.07 8.18
N TYR A 51 -35.32 -21.37 8.45
CA TYR A 51 -34.27 -22.17 9.07
C TYR A 51 -33.00 -22.19 8.20
N ILE A 52 -33.15 -22.49 6.91
CA ILE A 52 -32.03 -22.48 5.95
C ILE A 52 -31.39 -21.09 5.89
N ALA A 53 -32.19 -20.03 5.81
CA ALA A 53 -31.69 -18.66 5.81
C ALA A 53 -30.88 -18.35 7.08
N ASN A 54 -31.38 -18.73 8.26
CA ASN A 54 -30.68 -18.54 9.53
C ASN A 54 -29.37 -19.33 9.60
N VAL A 55 -29.33 -20.56 9.08
CA VAL A 55 -28.10 -21.35 8.99
C VAL A 55 -27.07 -20.66 8.10
N VAL A 56 -27.48 -20.18 6.92
CA VAL A 56 -26.61 -19.46 6.00
C VAL A 56 -26.08 -18.17 6.63
N LEU A 57 -26.96 -17.36 7.23
CA LEU A 57 -26.58 -16.13 7.90
C LEU A 57 -25.61 -16.39 9.06
N THR A 58 -25.84 -17.44 9.84
CA THR A 58 -24.93 -17.83 10.93
C THR A 58 -23.55 -18.21 10.42
N ASN A 59 -23.47 -18.91 9.30
CA ASN A 59 -22.20 -19.28 8.68
C ASN A 59 -21.47 -18.05 8.12
N GLN A 60 -22.18 -17.17 7.41
CA GLN A 60 -21.63 -15.91 6.91
C GLN A 60 -21.08 -15.04 8.05
N LEU A 61 -21.80 -14.96 9.19
CA LEU A 61 -21.33 -14.22 10.35
C LEU A 61 -20.03 -14.80 10.92
N LYS A 62 -19.91 -16.14 10.98
CA LYS A 62 -18.67 -16.80 11.43
C LYS A 62 -17.51 -16.53 10.49
N GLU A 63 -17.74 -16.56 9.18
CA GLU A 63 -16.72 -16.23 8.18
C GLU A 63 -16.23 -14.79 8.34
N LEU A 64 -17.15 -13.83 8.42
CA LEU A 64 -16.82 -12.42 8.63
C LEU A 64 -16.08 -12.17 9.95
N LEU A 65 -16.44 -12.89 11.03
CA LEU A 65 -15.72 -12.81 12.30
C LEU A 65 -14.28 -13.35 12.18
N ASN A 66 -14.09 -14.44 11.44
CA ASN A 66 -12.75 -14.96 11.16
C ASN A 66 -11.93 -13.98 10.33
N GLU A 67 -12.49 -13.43 9.25
CA GLU A 67 -11.84 -12.42 8.42
C GLU A 67 -11.47 -11.17 9.24
N LYS A 68 -12.38 -10.69 10.09
CA LYS A 68 -12.09 -9.58 11.01
C LYS A 68 -10.89 -9.89 11.90
N ASN A 69 -10.86 -11.08 12.51
CA ASN A 69 -9.75 -11.48 13.38
C ASN A 69 -8.43 -11.58 12.62
N GLU A 70 -8.44 -12.09 11.38
CA GLU A 70 -7.25 -12.11 10.52
C GLU A 70 -6.75 -10.70 10.18
N LEU A 71 -7.66 -9.79 9.84
CA LEU A 71 -7.32 -8.41 9.52
C LEU A 71 -6.76 -7.66 10.74
N VAL A 72 -7.35 -7.85 11.92
CA VAL A 72 -6.82 -7.30 13.18
C VAL A 72 -5.40 -7.81 13.43
N ASN A 73 -5.16 -9.11 13.24
CA ASN A 73 -3.83 -9.68 13.39
C ASN A 73 -2.82 -9.11 12.38
N LYS A 74 -3.24 -8.88 11.13
CA LYS A 74 -2.42 -8.23 10.09
C LYS A 74 -2.10 -6.78 10.46
N LEU A 75 -3.09 -6.02 10.93
CA LEU A 75 -2.89 -4.63 11.39
C LEU A 75 -1.88 -4.56 12.53
N ASN A 76 -2.04 -5.39 13.56
CA ASN A 76 -1.12 -5.42 14.69
C ASN A 76 0.33 -5.74 14.26
N LYS A 77 0.52 -6.62 13.28
CA LYS A 77 1.85 -6.94 12.72
C LYS A 77 2.45 -5.75 11.97
N LEU A 78 1.65 -5.07 11.15
CA LEU A 78 2.09 -3.90 10.39
C LEU A 78 2.42 -2.73 11.32
N GLU A 79 1.63 -2.53 12.37
CA GLU A 79 1.86 -1.47 13.36
C GLU A 79 3.20 -1.68 14.09
N ARG A 80 3.49 -2.92 14.54
CA ARG A 80 4.80 -3.26 15.14
C ARG A 80 5.95 -3.00 14.17
N ARG A 81 5.84 -3.45 12.91
CA ARG A 81 6.87 -3.22 11.89
C ARG A 81 7.06 -1.72 11.60
N ASN A 82 5.98 -0.94 11.61
CA ASN A 82 6.05 0.50 11.40
C ASN A 82 6.76 1.19 12.58
N GLN A 83 6.47 0.78 13.82
CA GLN A 83 7.17 1.25 15.01
C GLN A 83 8.68 0.94 14.93
N GLU A 84 9.06 -0.29 14.57
CA GLU A 84 10.46 -0.68 14.38
C GLU A 84 11.16 0.16 13.30
N LEU A 85 10.50 0.41 12.16
CA LEU A 85 11.04 1.25 11.11
C LEU A 85 11.21 2.70 11.57
N ASN A 86 10.23 3.25 12.30
CA ASN A 86 10.33 4.61 12.82
C ASN A 86 11.45 4.73 13.86
N SER A 87 11.59 3.76 14.77
CA SER A 87 12.70 3.73 15.73
C SER A 87 14.06 3.67 15.03
N ASN A 88 14.21 2.85 13.98
CA ASN A 88 15.44 2.78 13.18
C ASN A 88 15.72 4.08 12.39
N VAL A 89 14.68 4.82 12.00
CA VAL A 89 14.83 6.12 11.32
C VAL A 89 15.26 7.21 12.29
N GLU A 90 14.74 7.23 13.51
CA GLU A 90 15.21 8.13 14.57
C GLU A 90 16.68 7.85 14.92
N GLU A 91 17.06 6.58 15.05
CA GLU A 91 18.44 6.16 15.36
C GLU A 91 19.44 6.45 14.22
N THR A 92 18.99 6.41 12.96
CA THR A 92 19.84 6.71 11.78
C THR A 92 19.65 8.12 11.21
N GLY A 93 18.78 8.92 11.84
CA GLY A 93 18.31 10.22 11.34
C GLY A 93 19.30 11.36 11.59
N GLU A 94 20.13 11.25 12.64
CA GLU A 94 21.13 12.28 12.98
C GLU A 94 22.36 12.25 12.03
N GLU A 95 22.62 11.13 11.35
CA GLU A 95 23.87 10.95 10.58
C GLU A 95 23.74 10.97 9.06
N ARG A 96 22.53 11.06 8.50
CA ARG A 96 22.39 11.33 7.05
C ARG A 96 22.63 12.81 6.78
N LYS A 97 23.85 13.27 7.08
CA LYS A 97 24.41 14.54 6.59
C LYS A 97 24.03 14.63 5.11
N LYS A 98 23.17 15.60 4.79
CA LYS A 98 22.81 15.92 3.41
C LYS A 98 24.13 16.02 2.66
N ARG A 99 24.31 15.20 1.61
CA ARG A 99 25.53 15.22 0.81
C ARG A 99 25.80 16.68 0.42
N LEU A 100 26.90 17.23 0.93
CA LEU A 100 27.32 18.58 0.59
C LEU A 100 27.53 18.60 -0.92
N ARG A 101 26.67 19.35 -1.61
CA ARG A 101 26.81 19.56 -3.05
C ARG A 101 27.91 20.60 -3.24
N ARG A 102 28.80 20.36 -4.22
CA ARG A 102 29.75 21.38 -4.66
C ARG A 102 28.96 22.58 -5.22
N PRO A 103 29.41 23.83 -4.97
CA PRO A 103 28.78 25.01 -5.54
C PRO A 103 28.89 25.01 -7.07
N ALA A 104 27.94 25.67 -7.74
CA ALA A 104 27.83 25.63 -9.20
C ALA A 104 29.06 26.18 -9.94
N GLN A 105 29.85 27.03 -9.28
CA GLN A 105 31.08 27.60 -9.80
C GLN A 105 32.24 26.57 -9.82
N GLU A 106 32.25 25.62 -8.89
CA GLU A 106 33.31 24.59 -8.77
C GLU A 106 33.07 23.38 -9.68
N ILE A 107 31.91 23.30 -10.33
CA ILE A 107 31.60 22.22 -11.26
C ILE A 107 32.21 22.55 -12.61
N GLU A 108 33.30 21.87 -12.96
CA GLU A 108 33.88 21.90 -14.29
C GLU A 108 32.88 21.36 -15.33
N ARG A 109 32.72 22.06 -16.45
CA ARG A 109 31.68 21.76 -17.45
C ARG A 109 32.29 21.32 -18.77
N HIS A 110 32.89 20.13 -18.78
CA HIS A 110 33.58 19.57 -19.95
C HIS A 110 32.62 18.97 -20.99
N PHE A 111 31.39 18.66 -20.61
CA PHE A 111 30.41 18.03 -21.50
C PHE A 111 29.58 19.07 -22.23
N THR A 112 29.92 19.33 -23.50
CA THR A 112 29.23 20.31 -24.35
C THR A 112 28.16 19.63 -25.21
N CYS A 113 27.01 20.29 -25.38
CA CYS A 113 25.99 19.81 -26.30
C CYS A 113 26.51 19.86 -27.75
N PRO A 114 26.40 18.77 -28.53
CA PRO A 114 26.91 18.69 -29.90
C PRO A 114 26.01 19.35 -30.96
N VAL A 115 24.91 19.99 -30.55
CA VAL A 115 23.98 20.64 -31.50
C VAL A 115 24.47 22.05 -31.77
N GLU A 116 24.70 22.38 -33.04
CA GLU A 116 25.28 23.68 -33.46
C GLU A 116 24.54 24.92 -32.90
N ASN A 117 23.22 24.82 -32.71
CA ASN A 117 22.41 25.89 -32.14
C ASN A 117 22.30 25.86 -30.59
N CYS A 118 22.96 24.92 -29.93
CA CYS A 118 22.89 24.71 -28.49
C CYS A 118 24.28 24.70 -27.84
N GLN A 119 24.69 25.83 -27.26
CA GLN A 119 26.03 26.00 -26.67
C GLN A 119 26.09 25.62 -25.18
N LYS A 120 25.17 24.77 -24.70
CA LYS A 120 25.07 24.43 -23.27
C LYS A 120 26.16 23.45 -22.85
N LYS A 121 26.75 23.69 -21.67
CA LYS A 121 27.79 22.85 -21.07
C LYS A 121 27.34 22.29 -19.72
N TYR A 122 27.77 21.06 -19.44
CA TYR A 122 27.34 20.25 -18.31
C TYR A 122 28.56 19.65 -17.60
N GLY A 123 28.47 19.46 -16.29
CA GLY A 123 29.57 18.90 -15.50
C GLY A 123 29.56 17.38 -15.34
N ALA A 124 28.55 16.72 -15.88
CA ALA A 124 28.46 15.27 -15.92
C ALA A 124 27.71 14.83 -17.18
N GLU A 125 28.12 13.72 -17.75
CA GLU A 125 27.50 13.12 -18.94
C GLU A 125 25.99 12.86 -18.73
N GLY A 126 25.59 12.38 -17.55
CA GLY A 126 24.17 12.14 -17.23
C GLY A 126 23.30 13.40 -17.35
N SER A 127 23.84 14.56 -16.97
CA SER A 127 23.14 15.85 -17.11
C SER A 127 23.09 16.34 -18.56
N LEU A 128 24.12 16.06 -19.37
CA LEU A 128 24.10 16.29 -20.82
C LEU A 128 23.08 15.37 -21.51
N ASN A 129 23.07 14.08 -21.19
CA ASN A 129 22.16 13.11 -21.76
C ASN A 129 20.70 13.45 -21.43
N GLN A 130 20.42 13.91 -20.21
CA GLN A 130 19.11 14.41 -19.83
C GLN A 130 18.74 15.67 -20.62
N HIS A 131 19.68 16.58 -20.82
CA HIS A 131 19.45 17.77 -21.64
C HIS A 131 19.08 17.42 -23.08
N ILE A 132 19.83 16.51 -23.73
CA ILE A 132 19.56 16.06 -25.10
C ILE A 132 18.16 15.44 -25.17
N LYS A 133 17.78 14.59 -24.21
CA LYS A 133 16.44 13.98 -24.16
C LYS A 133 15.30 15.00 -24.08
N LEU A 134 15.49 16.08 -23.34
CA LEU A 134 14.44 17.09 -23.10
C LEU A 134 14.43 18.23 -24.12
N LYS A 135 15.57 18.54 -24.76
CA LYS A 135 15.73 19.71 -25.63
C LYS A 135 16.08 19.37 -27.07
N HIS A 136 16.52 18.15 -27.33
CA HIS A 136 16.86 17.64 -28.66
C HIS A 136 16.28 16.22 -28.86
N PRO A 137 14.96 16.02 -28.68
CA PRO A 137 14.33 14.70 -28.78
C PRO A 137 14.52 14.04 -30.15
N GLU A 138 14.76 14.83 -31.20
CA GLU A 138 15.05 14.36 -32.55
C GLU A 138 16.34 13.53 -32.60
N LEU A 139 17.36 13.88 -31.83
CA LEU A 139 18.65 13.17 -31.81
C LEU A 139 18.61 11.85 -31.04
N VAL A 140 17.62 11.66 -30.17
CA VAL A 140 17.48 10.43 -29.37
C VAL A 140 16.86 9.30 -30.19
N LYS A 141 16.14 9.61 -31.26
CA LYS A 141 15.52 8.63 -32.16
C LYS A 141 16.58 7.88 -32.99
N ASP A 142 17.70 8.53 -33.26
CA ASP A 142 18.80 7.96 -34.02
C ASP A 142 19.85 7.35 -33.08
N ARG A 143 19.70 6.04 -32.83
CA ARG A 143 20.56 5.23 -31.94
C ARG A 143 22.07 5.32 -32.25
N ALA A 144 22.45 5.83 -33.42
CA ALA A 144 23.83 5.97 -33.88
C ALA A 144 24.58 7.16 -33.25
N PHE A 145 23.88 8.17 -32.71
CA PHE A 145 24.50 9.40 -32.20
C PHE A 145 25.24 9.21 -30.87
N TYR A 146 24.83 8.23 -30.06
CA TYR A 146 25.41 7.98 -28.73
C TYR A 146 26.84 7.41 -28.74
N LYS A 147 27.32 6.87 -29.88
CA LYS A 147 28.62 6.17 -29.95
C LYS A 147 29.82 7.05 -30.30
N SER A 148 29.62 8.21 -30.91
CA SER A 148 30.74 9.07 -31.36
C SER A 148 31.33 9.94 -30.25
N ASN A 149 30.62 10.13 -29.14
CA ASN A 149 31.07 11.02 -28.06
C ASN A 149 31.97 10.34 -27.01
N GLU A 150 32.15 9.01 -27.10
CA GLU A 150 32.95 8.22 -26.15
C GLU A 150 34.46 8.26 -26.46
N GLN A 151 34.84 8.53 -27.72
CA GLN A 151 36.24 8.45 -28.18
C GLN A 151 37.02 9.79 -28.15
N SER A 152 36.35 10.91 -27.91
CA SER A 152 36.99 12.24 -28.05
C SER A 152 37.56 12.84 -26.75
N GLN A 153 37.63 12.09 -25.64
CA GLN A 153 38.07 12.63 -24.33
C GLN A 153 39.13 11.80 -23.59
N GLN A 154 39.89 10.94 -24.28
CA GLN A 154 41.05 10.23 -23.71
C GLN A 154 42.42 10.84 -24.04
N GLN A 155 42.49 12.06 -24.57
CA GLN A 155 43.78 12.72 -24.83
C GLN A 155 43.97 13.94 -23.93
N GLY A 156 44.65 13.68 -22.83
CA GLY A 156 45.10 14.63 -21.82
C GLY A 156 45.97 13.91 -20.80
N GLU A 157 46.95 13.12 -21.27
CA GLU A 157 48.07 12.68 -20.43
C GLU A 157 48.95 13.91 -20.12
N PRO A 158 49.23 14.25 -18.85
CA PRO A 158 50.38 15.07 -18.53
C PRO A 158 51.65 14.20 -18.56
N GLU A 159 52.62 14.67 -19.33
CA GLU A 159 53.96 14.11 -19.50
C GLU A 159 54.63 13.75 -18.17
N SER A 160 55.33 12.62 -18.24
CA SER A 160 56.23 12.05 -17.24
C SER A 160 57.22 13.05 -16.65
N LEU A 161 57.22 13.21 -15.32
CA LEU A 161 58.43 13.55 -14.58
C LEU A 161 59.09 12.24 -14.13
N SER A 162 60.26 11.97 -14.71
CA SER A 162 61.17 10.90 -14.34
C SER A 162 61.87 11.20 -13.01
N ASP A 163 61.64 10.37 -11.98
CA ASP A 163 62.50 10.33 -10.80
C ASP A 163 63.73 9.43 -11.06
N PRO A 164 64.96 9.89 -10.76
CA PRO A 164 66.17 9.09 -10.89
C PRO A 164 66.30 8.09 -9.72
N LYS A 165 66.78 6.90 -10.08
CA LYS A 165 67.19 5.84 -9.15
C LYS A 165 68.34 6.32 -8.26
N GLU A 166 68.18 6.20 -6.95
CA GLU A 166 69.32 6.08 -6.02
C GLU A 166 69.43 4.62 -5.56
N GLU A 167 70.36 3.91 -6.18
CA GLU A 167 71.11 2.84 -5.53
C GLU A 167 72.06 3.50 -4.51
N GLN A 168 72.08 3.00 -3.28
CA GLN A 168 73.32 2.90 -2.50
C GLN A 168 73.17 2.01 -1.26
N ASN A 169 73.99 0.95 -1.27
CA ASN A 169 74.68 0.25 -0.18
C ASN A 169 73.95 -0.13 1.10
#